data_AF-N1UK20-F1
#
_entry.id   AF-N1UK20-F1
#
_cell.length_a   1.000
_cell.length_b   1.000
_cell.length_c   1.000
_cell.angle_alpha   90.00
_cell.angle_beta   90.00
_cell.angle_gamma   90.00
#
_symmetry.space_group_name_H-M   'P 1'
#
loop_
_entity.id
_entity.type
_entity.pdbx_description
1 polymer ?
#
loop_
_entity_poly.entity_id
_entity_poly.type
_entity_poly.pdbx_seq_one_letter_code
_entity_poly.pdbx_strand_id
1 'polypeptide(L)' 'MKNITFRADDQLLEKARLRAASERKSLTDVFNEFLKNYSNSVKDVSDYENLLQKLAYVKVGRKFTREEMNER' A
#
# COMPACT_ATOMS: atom_id res chain seq x y z
N MET A 1 0.04 3.48 -24.91
CA MET A 1 0.99 3.44 -23.78
C MET A 1 2.14 4.40 -24.09
N LYS A 2 2.67 5.13 -23.11
CA LYS A 2 3.87 5.99 -23.29
C LYS A 2 5.07 5.27 -22.68
N ASN A 3 6.23 5.37 -23.32
CA ASN A 3 7.48 4.82 -22.78
C ASN A 3 8.07 5.79 -21.76
N ILE A 4 8.39 5.28 -20.57
CA ILE A 4 9.00 6.05 -19.49
C ILE A 4 10.27 5.31 -19.07
N THR A 5 11.38 6.05 -18.94
CA THR A 5 12.67 5.51 -18.50
C THR A 5 12.96 5.97 -17.09
N PHE A 6 13.23 5.03 -16.19
CA PHE A 6 13.64 5.30 -14.82
C PHE A 6 15.09 4.88 -14.61
N ARG A 7 15.77 5.61 -13.73
CA ARG A 7 17.06 5.19 -13.18
C ARG A 7 16.79 4.69 -11.76
N ALA A 8 17.22 3.47 -11.47
CA ALA A 8 17.16 2.86 -10.15
C ALA A 8 18.47 2.13 -9.92
N ASP A 9 18.77 1.85 -8.66
CA ASP A 9 19.90 1.00 -8.30
C ASP A 9 19.73 -0.42 -8.87
N ASP A 10 20.80 -1.01 -9.38
CA ASP A 10 20.75 -2.32 -10.03
C ASP A 10 20.35 -3.43 -9.05
N GLN A 11 20.81 -3.37 -7.80
CA GLN A 11 20.44 -4.35 -6.78
C GLN A 11 18.97 -4.24 -6.41
N LEU A 12 18.43 -3.01 -6.41
CA LEU A 12 17.01 -2.77 -6.19
C LEU A 12 16.17 -3.36 -7.33
N LEU A 13 16.59 -3.15 -8.57
CA LEU A 13 15.88 -3.68 -9.75
C LEU A 13 15.83 -5.20 -9.72
N GLU A 14 16.93 -5.86 -9.36
CA GLU A 14 17.01 -7.30 -9.30
C GLU A 14 16.11 -7.89 -8.20
N LYS A 15 16.14 -7.30 -7.00
CA LYS A 15 15.23 -7.70 -5.91
C LYS A 15 13.76 -7.54 -6.30
N ALA A 16 13.43 -6.45 -6.98
CA ALA A 16 12.06 -6.20 -7.45
C ALA A 16 11.62 -7.23 -8.50
N ARG A 17 12.51 -7.63 -9.41
CA ARG A 17 12.24 -8.69 -10.41
C ARG A 17 12.00 -10.05 -9.75
N LEU A 18 12.86 -10.44 -8.80
CA LEU A 18 12.72 -11.70 -8.09
C LEU A 18 11.39 -11.77 -7.34
N ARG A 19 11.01 -10.67 -6.69
CA ARG A 19 9.71 -10.56 -6.01
C ARG A 19 8.55 -10.68 -7.01
N ALA A 20 8.58 -9.91 -8.10
CA ALA A 20 7.52 -9.97 -9.11
C ALA A 20 7.37 -11.39 -9.68
N ALA A 21 8.49 -12.07 -9.97
CA ALA A 21 8.49 -13.45 -10.44
C ALA A 21 7.86 -14.42 -9.42
N SER A 22 8.15 -14.26 -8.12
CA SER A 22 7.52 -15.06 -7.06
C SER A 22 5.99 -14.88 -7.01
N GLU A 23 5.51 -13.69 -7.37
CA GLU A 23 4.10 -13.32 -7.45
C GLU A 23 3.49 -13.64 -8.84
N ARG A 24 4.25 -14.27 -9.75
CA ARG A 24 3.89 -14.54 -11.15
C ARG A 24 3.48 -13.28 -11.94
N LYS A 25 4.08 -12.13 -11.62
CA LYS A 25 3.88 -10.86 -12.30
C LYS A 25 5.15 -10.40 -13.02
N SER A 26 5.00 -9.58 -14.06
CA SER A 26 6.14 -8.86 -14.61
C SER A 26 6.44 -7.62 -13.77
N LEU A 27 7.70 -7.17 -13.79
CA LEU A 27 8.08 -5.91 -13.13
C LEU A 27 7.26 -4.73 -13.69
N THR A 28 6.92 -4.76 -14.98
CA THR A 28 6.08 -3.76 -15.64
C THR A 28 4.67 -3.74 -15.07
N ASP A 29 4.08 -4.90 -14.79
CA ASP A 29 2.73 -4.97 -14.21
C ASP A 29 2.70 -4.41 -12.78
N VAL A 30 3.69 -4.82 -11.96
CA VAL A 30 3.87 -4.29 -10.61
C VAL A 30 4.07 -2.77 -10.65
N PHE A 31 4.83 -2.28 -11.62
CA PHE A 31 5.06 -0.84 -11.78
C PHE A 31 3.79 -0.08 -12.19
N ASN A 32 2.99 -0.64 -13.09
CA ASN A 32 1.70 -0.05 -13.47
C ASN A 32 0.71 -0.03 -12.29
N GLU A 33 0.66 -1.08 -11.48
CA GLU A 33 -0.13 -1.12 -10.25
C GLU A 33 0.35 -0.06 -9.25
N PHE A 34 1.67 0.08 -9.07
CA PHE A 34 2.25 1.13 -8.25
C PHE A 34 1.83 2.52 -8.73
N LEU A 35 1.91 2.82 -10.03
CA LEU A 35 1.49 4.12 -10.57
C LEU A 35 -0.01 4.38 -10.35
N LYS A 36 -0.86 3.37 -10.52
CA LYS A 36 -2.30 3.49 -10.23
C LYS A 36 -2.53 3.86 -8.76
N ASN A 37 -1.90 3.13 -7.84
CA ASN A 37 -2.03 3.38 -6.41
C ASN A 37 -1.45 4.74 -6.02
N TYR A 38 -0.29 5.10 -6.57
CA TYR A 38 0.36 6.40 -6.33
C TYR A 38 -0.47 7.57 -6.86
N SER A 39 -1.22 7.39 -7.95
CA SER A 39 -2.16 8.41 -8.43
C SER A 39 -3.45 8.49 -7.61
N ASN A 40 -3.85 7.37 -6.99
CA ASN A 40 -5.06 7.29 -6.17
C ASN A 40 -4.86 7.75 -4.73
N SER A 41 -3.62 7.78 -4.20
CA SER A 41 -3.33 8.21 -2.83
C SER A 41 -3.66 9.69 -2.56
N VAL A 42 -3.86 10.50 -3.61
CA VAL A 42 -4.42 11.85 -3.48
C VAL A 42 -5.91 11.81 -3.07
N LYS A 43 -6.63 10.72 -3.36
CA LYS A 43 -7.99 10.46 -2.87
C LYS A 43 -8.02 9.79 -1.49
N ASP A 44 -6.98 9.04 -1.10
CA ASP A 44 -6.96 8.28 0.17
C ASP A 44 -7.07 9.14 1.43
N VAL A 45 -6.63 10.40 1.41
CA VAL A 45 -6.85 11.31 2.57
C VAL A 45 -8.35 11.52 2.80
N SER A 46 -9.14 11.62 1.72
CA SER A 46 -10.60 11.71 1.84
C SER A 46 -11.24 10.38 2.25
N ASP A 47 -10.67 9.24 1.84
CA ASP A 47 -11.17 7.92 2.25
C ASP A 47 -10.82 7.60 3.71
N TYR A 48 -9.68 8.09 4.21
CA TYR A 48 -9.30 8.02 5.63
C TYR A 48 -10.26 8.84 6.51
N GLU A 49 -10.54 10.09 6.14
CA GLU A 49 -11.51 10.94 6.86
C GLU A 49 -12.92 10.34 6.81
N ASN A 50 -13.34 9.82 5.65
CA ASN A 50 -14.63 9.13 5.50
C ASN A 50 -14.70 7.84 6.34
N LEU A 51 -13.60 7.09 6.45
CA LEU A 51 -13.51 5.91 7.29
C LEU A 51 -13.60 6.29 8.78
N LEU A 52 -12.89 7.33 9.21
CA LEU A 52 -13.00 7.86 10.58
C LEU A 52 -14.42 8.34 10.89
N GLN A 53 -15.07 9.04 9.95
CA GLN A 53 -16.45 9.50 10.10
C GLN A 53 -17.43 8.33 10.20
N LYS A 54 -17.24 7.27 9.40
CA LYS A 54 -18.03 6.03 9.51
C LYS A 54 -17.81 5.34 10.85
N LEU A 55 -16.61 5.37 11.42
CA LEU A 55 -16.33 4.73 12.71
C LEU A 55 -16.63 5.64 13.92
N ALA A 56 -17.11 6.87 13.71
CA ALA A 56 -17.38 7.83 14.79
C ALA A 56 -18.47 7.39 15.78
N TYR A 57 -19.36 6.49 15.38
CA TYR A 57 -20.37 5.90 16.29
C TYR A 57 -19.79 4.80 17.20
N VAL A 58 -18.59 4.30 16.90
CA VAL A 58 -17.93 3.25 17.68
C VAL A 58 -17.27 3.87 18.90
N LYS A 59 -18.02 3.95 20.00
CA LYS A 59 -17.46 4.27 21.32
C LYS A 59 -16.84 3.00 21.91
N VAL A 60 -15.52 2.88 21.83
CA VAL A 60 -14.82 1.83 22.58
C VAL A 60 -14.96 2.21 24.07
N GLY A 61 -15.78 1.46 24.81
CA GLY A 61 -16.09 1.74 26.23
C GLY A 61 -14.87 1.66 27.17
N ARG A 62 -13.72 1.21 26.66
CA ARG A 62 -12.42 1.24 27.33
C ARG A 62 -11.29 1.26 26.29
N LYS A 63 -10.14 1.85 26.61
CA LYS A 63 -8.94 1.70 25.78
C LYS A 63 -8.32 0.34 26.10
N PHE A 64 -8.07 -0.48 25.08
CA PHE A 64 -7.29 -1.70 25.23
C PHE A 64 -5.80 -1.34 25.30
N THR A 65 -5.03 -2.01 26.16
CA THR A 65 -3.58 -1.80 26.20
C THR A 65 -2.89 -2.58 25.08
N ARG A 66 -1.64 -2.20 24.79
CA ARG A 66 -0.86 -2.86 23.73
C ARG A 66 -0.60 -4.34 24.06
N GLU A 67 -0.52 -4.68 25.34
CA GLU A 67 -0.35 -6.04 25.80
C GLU A 67 -1.60 -6.88 25.49
N GLU A 68 -2.79 -6.38 25.82
CA GLU A 68 -4.08 -7.07 25.57
C GLU A 68 -4.35 -7.32 24.08
N MET A 69 -3.90 -6.42 23.19
CA MET A 69 -4.04 -6.59 21.74
C MET A 69 -3.09 -7.63 21.14
N ASN A 70 -2.05 -8.02 21.87
CA ASN A 70 -1.01 -8.94 21.39
C ASN A 70 -1.11 -10.35 21.97
N GLU A 71 -2.02 -10.59 22.93
CA GLU A 71 -2.33 -11.94 23.40
C GLU A 71 -3.17 -12.68 22.35
N ARG A 72 -2.63 -13.79 21.86
CA ARG A 72 -3.27 -14.73 20.93
C ARG A 72 -3.76 -15.96 21.68
#